data_AF-A0A101WSR2-F1
#
_entry.id   AF-A0A101WSR2-F1
#
_cell.length_a   1.000
_cell.length_b   1.000
_cell.length_c   1.000
_cell.angle_alpha   90.00
_cell.angle_beta   90.00
_cell.angle_gamma   90.00
#
_symmetry.space_group_name_H-M   'P 1'
#
loop_
_entity.id
_entity.type
_entity.pdbx_description
1 polymer ?
#
loop_
_entity_poly.entity_id
_entity_poly.type
_entity_poly.pdbx_seq_one_letter_code
_entity_poly.pdbx_strand_id
1 'polypeptide(L)'
;MKMHVGITDYDWFKTLKREKCDKVNFWKPGGKINFKALDEGDLFLFKLHSPNDYIVGGGFFLKFSILPSSLAWKAFSVANGADSLKVL
;
A
#
# COMPACT_ATOMS: atom_id res chain seq x y z
N MET A 1 -6.36 -19.17 4.39
CA MET A 1 -5.45 -18.11 3.95
C MET A 1 -5.91 -17.60 2.61
N LYS A 2 -6.33 -16.35 2.56
CA LYS A 2 -6.76 -15.64 1.33
C LYS A 2 -5.59 -14.83 0.78
N MET A 3 -5.72 -14.43 -0.48
CA MET A 3 -4.77 -13.55 -1.15
C MET A 3 -5.52 -12.43 -1.89
N HIS A 4 -4.97 -11.22 -1.86
CA HIS A 4 -5.47 -10.08 -2.63
C HIS A 4 -4.34 -9.44 -3.41
N VAL A 5 -4.60 -9.05 -4.65
CA VAL A 5 -3.62 -8.36 -5.50
C VAL A 5 -4.02 -6.89 -5.62
N GLY A 6 -3.23 -6.02 -5.00
CA GLY A 6 -3.36 -4.57 -5.16
C GLY A 6 -2.51 -4.07 -6.33
N ILE A 7 -3.14 -3.30 -7.23
CA ILE A 7 -2.44 -2.66 -8.33
C ILE A 7 -1.76 -1.37 -7.85
N THR A 8 -0.48 -1.23 -8.14
CA THR A 8 0.34 -0.08 -7.75
C THR A 8 1.16 0.47 -8.92
N ASP A 9 1.68 1.68 -8.76
CA ASP A 9 2.60 2.30 -9.71
C ASP A 9 4.07 1.94 -9.40
N TYR A 10 4.93 2.19 -10.38
CA TYR A 10 6.34 1.82 -10.32
C TYR A 10 7.14 2.68 -9.33
N ASP A 11 6.73 3.93 -9.09
CA ASP A 11 7.45 4.84 -8.19
C ASP A 11 7.17 4.50 -6.73
N TRP A 12 5.93 4.10 -6.40
CA TRP A 12 5.58 3.54 -5.10
C TRP A 12 6.46 2.34 -4.75
N PHE A 13 6.60 1.39 -5.68
CA PHE A 13 7.45 0.22 -5.51
C PHE A 13 8.93 0.59 -5.33
N LYS A 14 9.49 1.43 -6.21
CA LYS A 14 10.90 1.83 -6.13
C LYS A 14 11.24 2.51 -4.81
N THR A 15 10.35 3.39 -4.35
CA THR A 15 10.51 4.10 -3.08
C THR A 15 10.63 3.09 -1.94
N LEU A 16 9.67 2.18 -1.80
CA LEU A 16 9.67 1.22 -0.69
C LEU A 16 10.78 0.19 -0.77
N LYS A 17 11.17 -0.22 -1.98
CA LYS A 17 12.31 -1.13 -2.18
C LYS A 17 13.62 -0.54 -1.65
N ARG A 18 13.80 0.77 -1.73
CA ARG A 18 14.99 1.48 -1.24
C ARG A 18 15.00 1.60 0.28
N GLU A 19 13.85 1.91 0.87
CA GLU A 19 13.73 2.26 2.29
C GLU A 19 13.63 1.06 3.26
N LYS A 20 13.51 -0.17 2.74
CA LYS A 20 13.48 -1.43 3.53
C LYS A 20 12.52 -1.38 4.74
N CYS A 21 11.30 -0.90 4.55
CA CYS A 21 10.33 -0.74 5.63
C CYS A 21 9.76 -2.08 6.14
N ASP A 22 9.65 -2.25 7.46
CA ASP A 22 8.99 -3.42 8.08
C ASP A 22 7.46 -3.44 7.86
N LYS A 23 6.87 -2.26 7.71
CA LYS A 23 5.43 -2.06 7.45
C LYS A 23 5.26 -0.96 6.42
N VAL A 24 4.31 -1.15 5.51
CA VAL A 24 4.00 -0.20 4.45
C VAL A 24 2.50 0.11 4.43
N ASN A 25 2.14 1.31 4.02
CA ASN A 25 0.76 1.70 3.77
C ASN A 25 0.44 1.54 2.28
N PHE A 26 -0.71 0.95 1.98
CA PHE A 26 -1.20 0.77 0.61
C PHE A 26 -2.49 1.56 0.42
N TRP A 27 -2.48 2.52 -0.50
CA TRP A 27 -3.60 3.44 -0.70
C TRP A 27 -4.75 2.79 -1.45
N LYS A 28 -5.95 2.86 -0.85
CA LYS A 28 -7.21 2.58 -1.53
C LYS A 28 -7.96 3.89 -1.76
N PRO A 29 -7.92 4.48 -2.97
CA PRO A 29 -8.66 5.71 -3.26
C PRO A 29 -10.18 5.48 -3.10
N GLY A 30 -10.88 6.54 -2.73
CA GLY A 30 -12.34 6.56 -2.67
C GLY A 30 -12.96 6.48 -1.27
N GLY A 31 -12.18 6.18 -0.21
CA GLY A 31 -12.46 6.47 1.22
C GLY A 31 -13.79 6.05 1.87
N LYS A 32 -14.75 5.53 1.11
CA LYS A 32 -16.16 5.35 1.53
C LYS A 32 -16.52 3.90 1.82
N ILE A 33 -15.69 2.94 1.41
CA ILE A 33 -16.00 1.52 1.48
C ILE A 33 -14.89 0.79 2.22
N ASN A 34 -15.29 0.01 3.22
CA ASN A 34 -14.42 -0.83 4.02
C ASN A 34 -13.74 -1.90 3.16
N PHE A 35 -12.49 -2.25 3.49
CA PHE A 35 -11.78 -3.36 2.83
C PHE A 35 -12.02 -4.64 3.64
N LYS A 36 -12.72 -5.61 3.04
CA LYS A 36 -13.13 -6.88 3.67
C LYS A 36 -12.61 -8.12 2.94
N ALA A 37 -11.68 -7.94 2.00
CA ALA A 37 -11.19 -9.05 1.19
C ALA A 37 -10.21 -9.95 1.95
N LEU A 38 -9.54 -9.42 2.98
CA LEU A 38 -8.52 -10.11 3.77
C LEU A 38 -8.80 -9.96 5.27
N ASP A 39 -8.45 -11.00 6.00
CA ASP A 39 -8.34 -11.01 7.46
C ASP A 39 -6.87 -10.79 7.88
N GLU A 40 -6.60 -10.43 9.13
CA GLU A 40 -5.23 -10.26 9.63
C GLU A 40 -4.39 -11.53 9.40
N GLY A 41 -3.19 -11.37 8.83
CA GLY A 41 -2.30 -12.48 8.49
C GLY A 41 -2.54 -13.10 7.10
N ASP A 42 -3.60 -12.72 6.37
CA ASP A 42 -3.74 -13.09 4.96
C ASP A 42 -2.72 -12.33 4.08
N LEU A 43 -2.49 -12.78 2.84
CA LEU A 43 -1.47 -12.18 1.96
C LEU A 43 -2.03 -11.04 1.11
N PHE A 44 -1.33 -9.91 1.14
CA PHE A 44 -1.53 -8.80 0.20
C PHE A 44 -0.34 -8.75 -0.76
N LEU A 45 -0.59 -8.91 -2.06
CA LEU A 45 0.41 -8.90 -3.12
C LEU A 45 0.36 -7.56 -3.87
N PHE A 46 1.53 -7.03 -4.22
CA PHE A 46 1.68 -5.79 -4.97
C PHE A 46 1.98 -6.13 -6.43
N LYS A 47 1.10 -5.74 -7.35
CA LYS A 47 1.29 -5.90 -8.80
C LYS A 47 1.44 -4.53 -9.46
N LEU A 48 2.43 -4.39 -10.33
CA LEU A 48 2.57 -3.18 -11.12
C LEU A 48 1.45 -3.06 -12.16
N HIS A 49 1.00 -1.84 -12.40
CA HIS A 49 0.17 -1.53 -13.56
C HIS A 49 0.95 -1.76 -14.87
N SER A 50 0.21 -1.88 -15.97
CA SER A 50 0.74 -1.90 -17.33
C SER A 50 1.67 -0.71 -17.61
N PRO A 51 2.77 -0.89 -18.36
CA PRO A 51 3.15 -2.07 -19.15
C PRO A 51 3.93 -3.15 -18.40
N ASN A 52 4.26 -2.93 -17.12
CA ASN A 52 5.10 -3.88 -16.39
C ASN A 52 4.32 -5.15 -16.02
N ASP A 53 3.11 -5.02 -15.46
CA ASP A 53 2.15 -6.13 -15.30
C ASP A 53 2.61 -7.39 -14.51
N TYR A 54 3.61 -7.30 -13.63
CA TYR A 54 4.04 -8.41 -12.76
C TYR A 54 3.95 -8.07 -11.25
N ILE A 55 3.95 -9.12 -10.43
CA ILE A 55 3.99 -9.03 -8.96
C ILE A 55 5.42 -8.65 -8.53
N VAL A 56 5.53 -7.57 -7.75
CA VAL A 56 6.83 -7.01 -7.28
C VAL A 56 7.11 -7.26 -5.81
N GLY A 57 6.14 -7.79 -5.07
CA GLY A 57 6.29 -8.12 -3.66
C GLY A 57 4.95 -8.40 -3.01
N GLY A 58 4.98 -8.53 -1.69
CA GLY A 58 3.79 -8.68 -0.88
C GLY A 58 4.13 -8.66 0.61
N GLY A 59 3.10 -8.74 1.43
CA GLY A 59 3.22 -8.81 2.88
C GLY A 59 1.96 -9.38 3.51
N PHE A 60 2.02 -9.58 4.82
CA PHE A 60 0.86 -9.99 5.60
C PHE A 60 -0.02 -8.78 5.89
N PHE A 61 -1.30 -8.89 5.56
CA PHE A 61 -2.28 -7.87 5.83
C PHE A 61 -2.46 -7.72 7.34
N LEU A 62 -2.26 -6.50 7.84
CA LEU A 62 -2.41 -6.20 9.27
C LEU A 62 -3.82 -5.68 9.57
N LYS A 63 -4.21 -4.60 8.90
CA LYS A 63 -5.51 -3.97 9.07
C LYS A 63 -5.81 -2.98 7.96
N PHE A 64 -7.08 -2.63 7.84
CA PHE A 64 -7.55 -1.50 7.06
C PHE A 64 -8.10 -0.41 7.99
N SER A 65 -7.91 0.85 7.63
CA SER A 65 -8.48 1.99 8.35
C SER A 65 -8.73 3.15 7.38
N ILE A 66 -9.82 3.88 7.59
CA ILE A 66 -10.11 5.11 6.84
C ILE A 66 -9.50 6.26 7.63
N LEU A 67 -8.47 6.89 7.09
CA LEU A 67 -7.73 7.97 7.75
C LEU A 67 -7.58 9.19 6.81
N PRO A 68 -7.52 10.42 7.35
CA PRO A 68 -7.05 11.58 6.60
C PRO A 68 -5.62 11.35 6.08
N SER A 69 -5.32 11.88 4.88
CA SER A 69 -3.99 11.76 4.27
C SER A 69 -2.88 12.32 5.16
N SER A 70 -3.14 13.41 5.88
CA SER A 70 -2.21 14.00 6.84
C SER A 70 -1.85 13.05 7.99
N LEU A 71 -2.82 12.30 8.50
CA LEU A 71 -2.59 11.34 9.59
C LEU A 71 -1.86 10.09 9.10
N ALA A 72 -2.23 9.58 7.92
CA ALA A 72 -1.51 8.49 7.28
C ALA A 72 -0.05 8.87 6.97
N TRP A 73 0.19 10.12 6.53
CA TRP A 73 1.55 10.63 6.34
C TRP A 73 2.35 10.68 7.65
N LYS A 74 1.75 11.20 8.73
CA LYS A 74 2.38 11.22 10.05
C LYS A 74 2.72 9.81 10.58
N ALA A 75 1.86 8.82 10.29
CA ALA A 75 2.04 7.46 10.79
C ALA A 75 3.06 6.64 10.00
N PHE A 76 3.10 6.78 8.67
CA PHE A 76 3.89 5.92 7.79
C PHE A 76 5.06 6.64 7.10
N SER A 77 5.08 7.97 7.05
CA SER A 77 6.12 8.75 6.36
C SER A 77 6.41 8.17 4.95
N VAL A 78 7.67 7.91 4.60
CA VAL A 78 8.09 7.30 3.33
C VAL A 78 7.47 5.92 3.07
N ALA A 79 7.02 5.21 4.12
CA ALA A 79 6.34 3.91 3.98
C ALA A 79 4.94 4.02 3.36
N ASN A 80 4.48 5.23 3.05
CA ASN A 80 3.35 5.47 2.13
C ASN A 80 3.72 5.24 0.65
N GLY A 81 4.99 4.98 0.34
CA GLY A 81 5.54 4.82 -1.00
C GLY A 81 5.65 6.14 -1.78
N ALA A 82 5.88 7.24 -1.07
CA ALA A 82 6.15 8.55 -1.66
C ALA A 82 7.19 9.28 -0.81
N ASP A 83 8.00 10.14 -1.43
CA ASP A 83 9.03 10.90 -0.73
C ASP A 83 8.48 12.14 0.02
N SER A 84 7.27 12.60 -0.32
CA SER A 84 6.60 13.71 0.38
C SER A 84 5.07 13.66 0.27
N LEU A 85 4.39 14.27 1.24
CA LEU A 85 2.96 14.58 1.13
C LEU A 85 2.79 15.88 0.32
N LYS A 86 2.21 15.76 -0.86
CA LYS A 86 1.75 16.93 -1.63
C LYS A 86 0.36 17.32 -1.13
N VAL A 87 0.24 18.55 -0.63
CA VAL A 87 -1.06 19.17 -0.41
C VAL A 87 -1.52 19.68 -1.79
N LEU A 88 -2.64 19.15 -2.28
CA LEU A 88 -3.32 19.67 -3.47
C LEU A 88 -4.21 20.86 -3.07
#